data_AF-A0A820H0T7-F1
#
_entry.id   AF-A0A820H0T7-F1
#
_cell.length_a   1.000
_cell.length_b   1.000
_cell.length_c   1.000
_cell.angle_alpha   90.00
_cell.angle_beta   90.00
_cell.angle_gamma   90.00
#
_symmetry.space_group_name_H-M   'P 1'
#
loop_
_entity.id
_entity.type
_entity.pdbx_description
1 polymer ?
#
loop_
_entity_poly.entity_id
_entity_poly.type
_entity_poly.pdbx_seq_one_letter_code
_entity_poly.pdbx_strand_id
1 'polypeptide(L)'
;SFFEYEFLKSFKPRFAPAAVRRVTLAFETVWNNHTAIDALEEWVVNEITFESPKEPLLHANFFDGTFKHVVANERPGRVNNIHATYVEHFEYGQTYEILMINYDPQLHPWHLHEYSVDFIAASKIPTLKSNKCNGTRQDLKQFDYNTILPLLTSTPRVLSIGDSFNIPRESYVLFRFTANNPGPWTFYCHMQWR
;
A
#
# COMPACT_ATOMS: atom_id res chain seq x y z
N SER A 1 4.98 29.99 -28.75
CA SER A 1 5.02 28.99 -27.67
C SER A 1 5.17 29.73 -26.37
N PHE A 2 4.04 30.05 -25.71
CA PHE A 2 4.05 30.64 -24.37
C PHE A 2 4.10 29.46 -23.39
N PHE A 3 5.27 29.20 -22.83
CA PHE A 3 5.39 28.22 -21.76
C PHE A 3 4.98 28.90 -20.43
N GLU A 4 3.97 28.35 -19.78
CA GLU A 4 3.34 28.77 -18.51
C GLU A 4 4.26 28.75 -17.27
N TYR A 5 5.58 28.82 -17.42
CA TYR A 5 6.51 28.76 -16.28
C TYR A 5 6.63 30.09 -15.50
N GLU A 6 6.23 31.22 -16.08
CA GLU A 6 6.31 32.55 -15.44
C GLU A 6 5.34 32.72 -14.26
N PHE A 7 4.34 31.85 -14.11
CA PHE A 7 3.35 31.90 -13.02
C PHE A 7 3.60 30.84 -11.91
N LEU A 8 4.66 30.04 -12.01
CA LEU A 8 5.01 29.11 -10.95
C LEU A 8 5.48 29.88 -9.72
N LYS A 9 4.58 29.99 -8.73
CA LYS A 9 4.90 30.53 -7.39
C LYS A 9 6.15 29.83 -6.85
N SER A 10 6.97 30.58 -6.11
CA SER A 10 8.14 30.01 -5.44
C SER A 10 7.75 28.78 -4.61
N PHE A 11 8.47 27.67 -4.81
CA PHE A 11 8.22 26.43 -4.11
C PHE A 11 8.37 26.64 -2.60
N LYS A 12 7.25 26.56 -1.86
CA LYS A 12 7.28 26.55 -0.40
C LYS A 12 7.42 25.09 0.06
N PRO A 13 8.45 24.74 0.84
CA PRO A 13 8.59 23.38 1.34
C PRO A 13 7.40 23.04 2.25
N ARG A 14 6.79 21.88 1.99
CA ARG A 14 5.75 21.27 2.83
C ARG A 14 6.41 20.21 3.71
N PHE A 15 5.90 20.04 4.93
CA PHE A 15 6.34 19.02 5.88
C PHE A 15 5.13 18.20 6.30
N ALA A 16 5.29 16.87 6.33
CA ALA A 16 4.23 15.98 6.76
C ALA A 16 4.11 16.03 8.30
N PRO A 17 2.89 16.08 8.87
CA PRO A 17 2.70 16.00 10.31
C PRO A 17 3.24 14.70 10.91
N ALA A 18 3.50 14.68 12.21
CA ALA A 18 3.78 13.45 12.95
C ALA A 18 2.63 12.45 12.77
N ALA A 19 2.96 11.16 12.65
CA ALA A 19 1.98 10.09 12.49
C ALA A 19 1.79 9.33 13.82
N VAL A 20 0.55 8.94 14.13
CA VAL A 20 0.23 8.22 15.37
C VAL A 20 0.57 6.73 15.28
N ARG A 21 0.56 6.17 14.06
CA ARG A 21 0.82 4.76 13.79
C ARG A 21 1.31 4.57 12.35
N ARG A 22 2.20 3.59 12.17
CA ARG A 22 2.58 3.05 10.86
C ARG A 22 1.76 1.81 10.54
N VAL A 23 1.20 1.73 9.34
CA VAL A 23 0.66 0.49 8.76
C VAL A 23 1.62 0.03 7.67
N THR A 24 2.05 -1.23 7.74
CA THR A 24 2.95 -1.82 6.76
C THR A 24 2.18 -2.76 5.86
N LEU A 25 2.27 -2.53 4.55
CA LEU A 25 1.59 -3.30 3.53
C LEU A 25 2.65 -3.79 2.54
N ALA A 26 2.95 -5.08 2.60
CA ALA A 26 3.87 -5.74 1.70
C ALA A 26 3.09 -6.57 0.68
N PHE A 27 3.39 -6.42 -0.60
CA PHE A 27 2.64 -7.09 -1.65
C PHE A 27 3.56 -7.86 -2.60
N GLU A 28 3.01 -8.95 -3.13
CA GLU A 28 3.70 -9.90 -3.99
C GLU A 28 2.70 -10.80 -4.73
N THR A 29 3.21 -11.46 -5.77
CA THR A 29 2.58 -12.65 -6.33
C THR A 29 2.93 -13.88 -5.51
N VAL A 30 1.92 -14.71 -5.27
CA VAL A 30 2.05 -16.04 -4.69
C VAL A 30 1.56 -17.07 -5.71
N TRP A 31 2.26 -18.19 -5.79
CA TRP A 31 1.96 -19.24 -6.77
C TRP A 31 2.07 -20.62 -6.14
N ASN A 32 1.32 -21.57 -6.68
CA ASN A 32 1.41 -22.98 -6.30
C ASN A 32 2.00 -23.80 -7.44
N ASN A 33 3.17 -24.42 -7.20
CA ASN A 33 3.87 -25.27 -8.17
C ASN A 33 3.44 -26.76 -8.11
N HIS A 34 2.41 -27.13 -7.35
CA HIS A 34 2.07 -28.54 -7.11
C HIS A 34 1.46 -29.26 -8.33
N THR A 35 1.02 -28.55 -9.37
CA THR A 35 0.55 -29.18 -10.62
C THR A 35 0.94 -28.35 -11.85
N ALA A 36 1.72 -28.93 -12.76
CA ALA A 36 2.11 -28.34 -14.05
C ALA A 36 0.92 -28.04 -15.00
N ILE A 37 -0.30 -28.38 -14.59
CA ILE A 37 -1.54 -28.27 -15.37
C ILE A 37 -2.41 -27.09 -14.89
N ASP A 38 -2.17 -26.57 -13.67
CA ASP A 38 -2.89 -25.44 -13.07
C ASP A 38 -1.92 -24.58 -12.25
N ALA A 39 -0.99 -23.91 -12.92
CA ALA A 39 -0.20 -22.85 -12.28
C ALA A 39 -1.17 -21.70 -11.95
N LEU A 40 -1.62 -21.64 -10.71
CA LEU A 40 -2.41 -20.53 -10.19
C LEU A 40 -1.47 -19.51 -9.56
N GLU A 41 -1.63 -18.27 -10.00
CA GLU A 41 -0.94 -17.09 -9.47
C GLU A 41 -2.00 -16.17 -8.89
N GLU A 42 -1.79 -15.72 -7.65
CA GLU A 42 -2.67 -14.77 -6.98
C GLU A 42 -1.87 -13.61 -6.41
N TRP A 43 -2.48 -12.42 -6.40
CA TRP A 43 -1.91 -11.23 -5.79
C TRP A 43 -2.28 -11.18 -4.32
N VAL A 44 -1.29 -10.89 -3.48
CA VAL A 44 -1.49 -10.73 -2.04
C VAL A 44 -0.94 -9.41 -1.54
N VAL A 45 -1.59 -8.88 -0.52
CA VAL A 45 -1.04 -7.88 0.41
C VAL A 45 -1.03 -8.53 1.78
N ASN A 46 0.14 -8.64 2.41
CA ASN A 46 0.32 -9.32 3.69
C ASN A 46 -0.34 -10.72 3.72
N GLU A 47 -0.09 -11.52 2.69
CA GLU A 47 -0.63 -12.90 2.51
C GLU A 47 -2.16 -12.97 2.28
N ILE A 48 -2.84 -11.82 2.19
CA ILE A 48 -4.27 -11.72 1.92
C ILE A 48 -4.50 -11.37 0.45
N THR A 49 -5.25 -12.21 -0.25
CA THR A 49 -5.86 -11.89 -1.54
C THR A 49 -7.21 -11.24 -1.29
N PHE A 50 -7.41 -10.07 -1.88
CA PHE A 50 -8.64 -9.31 -1.70
C PHE A 50 -9.84 -10.07 -2.29
N GLU A 51 -10.84 -10.29 -1.45
CA GLU A 51 -12.16 -10.73 -1.85
C GLU A 51 -13.14 -9.59 -1.63
N SER A 52 -13.96 -9.30 -2.64
CA SER A 52 -14.99 -8.27 -2.54
C SER A 52 -15.94 -8.59 -1.38
N PRO A 53 -16.38 -7.57 -0.62
CA PRO A 53 -17.40 -7.76 0.40
C PRO A 53 -18.70 -8.24 -0.25
N LYS A 54 -19.53 -8.94 0.54
CA LYS A 54 -20.84 -9.46 0.10
C LYS A 54 -21.81 -8.35 -0.30
N GLU A 55 -21.63 -7.17 0.30
CA GLU A 55 -22.43 -5.97 0.06
C GLU A 55 -21.52 -4.72 0.07
N PRO A 56 -21.91 -3.60 -0.56
CA PRO A 56 -21.09 -2.40 -0.60
C PRO A 56 -20.83 -1.82 0.81
N LEU A 57 -19.56 -1.63 1.18
CA LEU A 57 -19.17 -1.19 2.52
C LEU A 57 -19.80 0.15 2.94
N LEU A 58 -20.01 1.08 2.01
CA LEU A 58 -20.62 2.36 2.33
C LEU A 58 -22.07 2.19 2.82
N HIS A 59 -22.83 1.26 2.24
CA HIS A 59 -24.21 0.98 2.66
C HIS A 59 -24.21 0.33 4.04
N ALA A 60 -23.37 -0.68 4.25
CA ALA A 60 -23.21 -1.32 5.55
C ALA A 60 -22.80 -0.33 6.66
N ASN A 61 -21.89 0.61 6.36
CA ASN A 61 -21.52 1.66 7.31
C ASN A 61 -22.71 2.55 7.67
N PHE A 62 -23.51 2.93 6.67
CA PHE A 62 -24.59 3.88 6.84
C PHE A 62 -25.80 3.28 7.55
N PHE A 63 -26.19 2.05 7.20
CA PHE A 63 -27.38 1.39 7.73
C PHE A 63 -27.10 0.61 9.01
N ASP A 64 -25.98 -0.12 9.07
CA ASP A 64 -25.70 -1.06 10.17
C ASP A 64 -24.62 -0.55 11.14
N GLY A 65 -23.85 0.48 10.74
CA GLY A 65 -22.73 1.01 11.54
C GLY A 65 -21.60 0.00 11.75
N THR A 66 -21.58 -1.10 11.00
CA THR A 66 -20.59 -2.17 11.17
C THR A 66 -20.30 -2.91 9.86
N PHE A 67 -19.08 -3.42 9.73
CA PHE A 67 -18.68 -4.23 8.58
C PHE A 67 -18.74 -5.74 8.81
N LYS A 68 -19.00 -6.17 10.06
CA LYS A 68 -18.84 -7.57 10.50
C LYS A 68 -19.56 -8.60 9.64
N HIS A 69 -20.73 -8.25 9.09
CA HIS A 69 -21.55 -9.18 8.32
C HIS A 69 -21.33 -9.06 6.81
N VAL A 70 -20.73 -7.96 6.35
CA VAL A 70 -20.57 -7.66 4.92
C VAL A 70 -19.18 -7.99 4.39
N VAL A 71 -18.14 -7.97 5.23
CA VAL A 71 -16.80 -8.42 4.81
C VAL A 71 -16.83 -9.90 4.42
N ALA A 72 -16.05 -10.26 3.40
CA ALA A 72 -15.85 -11.66 3.06
C ALA A 72 -15.18 -12.38 4.24
N ASN A 73 -15.70 -13.55 4.57
CA ASN A 73 -15.12 -14.39 5.62
C ASN A 73 -13.73 -14.86 5.17
N GLU A 74 -12.76 -14.90 6.08
CA GLU A 74 -11.45 -15.48 5.80
C GLU A 74 -11.60 -16.94 5.37
N ARG A 75 -11.01 -17.28 4.22
CA ARG A 75 -10.93 -18.66 3.74
C ARG A 75 -9.55 -18.95 3.17
N PRO A 76 -9.05 -20.19 3.31
CA PRO A 76 -7.79 -20.57 2.69
C PRO A 76 -7.88 -20.48 1.17
N GLY A 77 -6.89 -19.83 0.56
CA GLY A 77 -6.69 -19.78 -0.88
C GLY A 77 -5.94 -21.01 -1.38
N ARG A 78 -5.84 -21.15 -2.71
CA ARG A 78 -5.26 -22.34 -3.37
C ARG A 78 -3.72 -22.31 -3.41
N VAL A 79 -3.12 -21.18 -3.06
CA VAL A 79 -1.68 -20.91 -3.16
C VAL A 79 -1.06 -20.59 -1.80
N ASN A 80 -1.58 -21.19 -0.73
CA ASN A 80 -1.15 -20.99 0.66
C ASN A 80 -1.29 -19.53 1.16
N ASN A 81 -2.32 -18.85 0.68
CA ASN A 81 -2.73 -17.50 1.07
C ASN A 81 -4.11 -17.52 1.74
N ILE A 82 -4.59 -16.35 2.17
CA ILE A 82 -5.93 -16.16 2.72
C ILE A 82 -6.74 -15.28 1.78
N HIS A 83 -7.99 -15.64 1.49
CA HIS A 83 -8.93 -14.75 0.78
C HIS A 83 -9.82 -14.07 1.81
N ALA A 84 -9.88 -12.74 1.78
CA ALA A 84 -10.67 -11.94 2.71
C ALA A 84 -10.91 -10.50 2.21
N THR A 85 -11.87 -9.79 2.80
CA THR A 85 -11.97 -8.33 2.67
C THR A 85 -11.18 -7.68 3.79
N TYR A 86 -9.94 -7.27 3.52
CA TYR A 86 -9.14 -6.52 4.49
C TYR A 86 -9.66 -5.08 4.64
N VAL A 87 -9.92 -4.65 5.88
CA VAL A 87 -10.34 -3.29 6.22
C VAL A 87 -9.44 -2.75 7.31
N GLU A 88 -8.72 -1.68 7.01
CA GLU A 88 -7.90 -0.96 7.98
C GLU A 88 -8.67 0.24 8.55
N HIS A 89 -8.82 0.29 9.87
CA HIS A 89 -9.55 1.37 10.55
C HIS A 89 -8.62 2.50 10.99
N PHE A 90 -9.07 3.73 10.75
CA PHE A 90 -8.36 4.96 11.08
C PHE A 90 -9.26 5.89 11.88
N GLU A 91 -8.69 6.50 12.92
CA GLU A 91 -9.37 7.50 13.74
C GLU A 91 -9.45 8.83 13.01
N TYR A 92 -10.63 9.46 13.06
CA TYR A 92 -10.87 10.72 12.37
C TYR A 92 -9.92 11.82 12.87
N GLY A 93 -9.35 12.57 11.92
CA GLY A 93 -8.45 13.69 12.18
C GLY A 93 -7.02 13.30 12.55
N GLN A 94 -6.70 12.02 12.69
CA GLN A 94 -5.33 11.57 12.98
C GLN A 94 -4.51 11.39 11.69
N THR A 95 -3.20 11.60 11.79
CA THR A 95 -2.26 11.34 10.69
C THR A 95 -1.67 9.95 10.84
N TYR A 96 -1.72 9.17 9.77
CA TYR A 96 -1.15 7.83 9.69
C TYR A 96 -0.03 7.79 8.68
N GLU A 97 0.89 6.86 8.89
CA GLU A 97 1.98 6.57 7.96
C GLU A 97 1.77 5.20 7.33
N ILE A 98 1.83 5.13 6.01
CA ILE A 98 1.70 3.88 5.27
C ILE A 98 3.04 3.56 4.63
N LEU A 99 3.59 2.41 5.00
CA LEU A 99 4.78 1.83 4.39
C LEU A 99 4.34 0.76 3.40
N MET A 100 4.48 1.06 2.12
CA MET A 100 4.25 0.12 1.03
C MET A 100 5.56 -0.54 0.62
N ILE A 101 5.57 -1.87 0.53
CA ILE A 101 6.77 -2.63 0.19
C ILE A 101 6.46 -3.57 -0.98
N ASN A 102 7.27 -3.47 -2.04
CA ASN A 102 7.15 -4.34 -3.19
C ASN A 102 8.12 -5.53 -3.08
N TYR A 103 7.58 -6.72 -2.80
CA TYR A 103 8.32 -7.98 -2.86
C TYR A 103 8.22 -8.65 -4.24
N ASP A 104 7.40 -8.11 -5.14
CA ASP A 104 7.21 -8.57 -6.49
C ASP A 104 8.33 -8.07 -7.44
N PRO A 105 8.76 -8.86 -8.43
CA PRO A 105 9.76 -8.44 -9.42
C PRO A 105 9.25 -7.41 -10.44
N GLN A 106 7.94 -7.12 -10.47
CA GLN A 106 7.34 -6.12 -11.37
C GLN A 106 7.13 -4.76 -10.68
N LEU A 107 6.82 -3.75 -11.48
CA LEU A 107 6.43 -2.43 -10.99
C LEU A 107 4.91 -2.40 -10.79
N HIS A 108 4.46 -1.76 -9.70
CA HIS A 108 3.05 -1.70 -9.31
C HIS A 108 2.56 -0.25 -9.12
N PRO A 109 1.61 0.24 -9.93
CA PRO A 109 0.91 1.50 -9.68
C PRO A 109 -0.13 1.30 -8.58
N TRP A 110 -0.06 2.04 -7.48
CA TRP A 110 -1.04 2.05 -6.41
C TRP A 110 -1.85 3.33 -6.46
N HIS A 111 -3.14 3.23 -6.11
CA HIS A 111 -4.06 4.35 -6.05
C HIS A 111 -4.92 4.29 -4.78
N LEU A 112 -5.00 5.41 -4.07
CA LEU A 112 -5.85 5.59 -2.89
C LEU A 112 -7.02 6.51 -3.23
N HIS A 113 -8.24 6.04 -2.99
CA HIS A 113 -9.45 6.82 -3.24
C HIS A 113 -9.55 8.01 -2.28
N GLU A 114 -10.03 9.14 -2.80
CA GLU A 114 -10.33 10.41 -2.11
C GLU A 114 -9.20 11.16 -1.40
N TYR A 115 -8.04 10.53 -1.20
CA TYR A 115 -6.90 11.16 -0.55
C TYR A 115 -5.77 11.45 -1.54
N SER A 116 -5.25 12.67 -1.49
CA SER A 116 -3.87 12.94 -1.91
C SER A 116 -2.95 12.83 -0.69
N VAL A 117 -1.87 12.07 -0.83
CA VAL A 117 -0.97 11.73 0.27
C VAL A 117 0.33 12.51 0.20
N ASP A 118 0.96 12.71 1.35
CA ASP A 118 2.28 13.33 1.47
C ASP A 118 3.37 12.26 1.37
N PHE A 119 4.04 12.18 0.22
CA PHE A 119 5.16 11.25 0.03
C PHE A 119 6.40 11.75 0.77
N ILE A 120 6.94 10.92 1.66
CA ILE A 120 8.05 11.30 2.55
C ILE A 120 9.34 10.52 2.30
N ALA A 121 9.25 9.29 1.75
CA ALA A 121 10.41 8.54 1.31
C ALA A 121 10.03 7.54 0.21
N ALA A 122 10.96 7.27 -0.70
CA ALA A 122 10.89 6.18 -1.65
C ALA A 122 12.31 5.75 -2.02
N SER A 123 12.62 4.46 -1.95
CA SER A 123 13.94 3.96 -2.31
C SER A 123 13.93 2.46 -2.60
N LYS A 124 14.97 1.99 -3.27
CA LYS A 124 15.30 0.56 -3.33
C LYS A 124 15.77 0.06 -1.98
N ILE A 125 15.54 -1.22 -1.70
CA ILE A 125 15.92 -1.83 -0.43
C ILE A 125 17.41 -2.19 -0.48
N PRO A 126 18.27 -1.70 0.44
CA PRO A 126 19.73 -1.72 0.29
C PRO A 126 20.40 -3.11 0.24
N THR A 127 19.74 -4.14 0.77
CA THR A 127 20.35 -5.46 1.04
C THR A 127 20.34 -6.44 -0.14
N LEU A 128 19.77 -6.06 -1.29
CA LEU A 128 19.63 -6.98 -2.41
C LEU A 128 20.85 -6.98 -3.33
N LYS A 129 21.97 -7.49 -2.80
CA LYS A 129 23.17 -7.85 -3.61
C LYS A 129 23.17 -9.33 -4.01
N SER A 130 22.09 -10.07 -3.74
CA SER A 130 22.00 -11.48 -4.06
C SER A 130 21.69 -11.67 -5.56
N ASN A 131 22.61 -12.30 -6.29
CA ASN A 131 22.40 -12.74 -7.68
C ASN A 131 21.43 -13.95 -7.79
N LYS A 132 20.62 -14.24 -6.76
CA LYS A 132 19.69 -15.38 -6.72
C LYS A 132 18.26 -14.89 -6.51
N CYS A 133 17.39 -15.17 -7.49
CA CYS A 133 15.97 -14.75 -7.49
C CYS A 133 15.20 -15.12 -6.20
N ASN A 134 15.51 -16.25 -5.55
CA ASN A 134 14.82 -16.68 -4.34
C ASN A 134 15.37 -16.07 -3.04
N GLY A 135 16.65 -15.68 -2.99
CA GLY A 135 17.24 -15.08 -1.79
C GLY A 135 16.69 -13.68 -1.53
N THR A 136 16.51 -12.93 -2.61
CA THR A 136 16.00 -11.56 -2.63
C THR A 136 14.66 -11.41 -1.88
N ARG A 137 13.68 -12.29 -2.12
CA ARG A 137 12.35 -12.21 -1.46
C ARG A 137 12.41 -12.46 0.05
N GLN A 138 13.24 -13.41 0.50
CA GLN A 138 13.37 -13.73 1.92
C GLN A 138 14.14 -12.64 2.68
N ASP A 139 15.19 -12.09 2.06
CA ASP A 139 15.97 -10.97 2.62
C ASP A 139 15.11 -9.72 2.81
N LEU A 140 14.17 -9.46 1.89
CA LEU A 140 13.23 -8.35 1.99
C LEU A 140 12.25 -8.48 3.17
N LYS A 141 11.80 -9.71 3.47
CA LYS A 141 10.92 -10.00 4.62
C LYS A 141 11.63 -9.85 5.97
N GLN A 142 12.96 -9.94 5.98
CA GLN A 142 13.78 -9.85 7.20
C GLN A 142 14.40 -8.46 7.42
N PHE A 143 14.27 -7.54 6.46
CA PHE A 143 14.86 -6.22 6.55
C PHE A 143 14.18 -5.35 7.61
N ASP A 144 14.96 -4.78 8.54
CA ASP A 144 14.44 -3.83 9.52
C ASP A 144 14.33 -2.42 8.93
N TYR A 145 13.13 -2.09 8.46
CA TYR A 145 12.81 -0.78 7.89
C TYR A 145 12.97 0.37 8.88
N ASN A 146 12.91 0.15 10.21
CA ASN A 146 13.09 1.24 11.17
C ASN A 146 14.49 1.86 11.13
N THR A 147 15.48 1.14 10.57
CA THR A 147 16.84 1.64 10.39
C THR A 147 16.97 2.72 9.32
N ILE A 148 16.02 2.81 8.38
CA ILE A 148 16.07 3.73 7.23
C ILE A 148 14.90 4.70 7.16
N LEU A 149 13.84 4.48 7.93
CA LEU A 149 12.64 5.30 7.90
C LEU A 149 12.70 6.40 8.97
N PRO A 150 12.09 7.57 8.70
CA PRO A 150 11.98 8.63 9.71
C PRO A 150 11.15 8.16 10.92
N LEU A 151 11.40 8.80 12.06
CA LEU A 151 10.60 8.59 13.27
C LEU A 151 9.15 9.03 13.05
N LEU A 152 8.20 8.31 13.64
CA LEU A 152 6.77 8.65 13.58
C LEU A 152 6.48 10.05 14.13
N THR A 153 7.19 10.45 15.19
CA THR A 153 7.09 11.77 15.83
C THR A 153 7.76 12.91 15.07
N SER A 154 8.57 12.60 14.05
CA SER A 154 9.24 13.62 13.24
C SER A 154 8.29 14.25 12.22
N THR A 155 8.66 15.43 11.70
CA THR A 155 7.94 16.12 10.62
C THR A 155 8.81 16.18 9.37
N PRO A 156 8.92 15.09 8.59
CA PRO A 156 9.81 15.03 7.43
C PRO A 156 9.31 15.95 6.30
N ARG A 157 10.24 16.38 5.45
CA ARG A 157 9.91 17.15 4.24
C ARG A 157 9.10 16.28 3.27
N VAL A 158 8.03 16.84 2.72
CA VAL A 158 7.24 16.21 1.66
C VAL A 158 7.99 16.33 0.34
N LEU A 159 8.20 15.19 -0.31
CA LEU A 159 8.89 15.08 -1.60
C LEU A 159 7.93 15.36 -2.76
N SER A 160 6.70 14.85 -2.66
CA SER A 160 5.64 15.01 -3.65
C SER A 160 4.28 14.80 -2.98
N ILE A 161 3.21 15.19 -3.68
CA ILE A 161 1.82 14.98 -3.27
C ILE A 161 1.08 14.34 -4.43
N GLY A 162 0.23 13.36 -4.16
CA GLY A 162 -0.63 12.74 -5.18
C GLY A 162 -1.48 11.61 -4.60
N ASP A 163 -2.39 11.08 -5.41
CA ASP A 163 -3.25 9.93 -5.04
C ASP A 163 -2.75 8.60 -5.62
N SER A 164 -1.82 8.66 -6.58
CA SER A 164 -1.34 7.52 -7.35
C SER A 164 0.18 7.54 -7.45
N PHE A 165 0.80 6.37 -7.35
CA PHE A 165 2.25 6.24 -7.37
C PHE A 165 2.71 4.85 -7.79
N ASN A 166 3.87 4.80 -8.43
CA ASN A 166 4.50 3.54 -8.83
C ASN A 166 5.49 3.09 -7.77
N ILE A 167 5.48 1.80 -7.46
CA ILE A 167 6.48 1.16 -6.62
C ILE A 167 7.25 0.18 -7.51
N PRO A 168 8.49 0.53 -7.92
CA PRO A 168 9.35 -0.38 -8.67
C PRO A 168 9.58 -1.69 -7.91
N ARG A 169 10.08 -2.71 -8.63
CA ARG A 169 10.53 -3.96 -7.99
C ARG A 169 11.46 -3.67 -6.82
N GLU A 170 11.36 -4.49 -5.77
CA GLU A 170 12.36 -4.53 -4.70
C GLU A 170 12.58 -3.15 -4.02
N SER A 171 11.49 -2.40 -3.86
CA SER A 171 11.52 -1.04 -3.36
C SER A 171 10.38 -0.78 -2.38
N TYR A 172 10.42 0.37 -1.74
CA TYR A 172 9.36 0.82 -0.85
C TYR A 172 8.97 2.27 -1.15
N VAL A 173 7.74 2.60 -0.78
CA VAL A 173 7.23 3.98 -0.70
C VAL A 173 6.64 4.19 0.68
N LEU A 174 6.98 5.31 1.29
CA LEU A 174 6.46 5.76 2.57
C LEU A 174 5.71 7.08 2.35
N PHE A 175 4.45 7.12 2.77
CA PHE A 175 3.63 8.32 2.73
C PHE A 175 2.85 8.52 4.02
N ARG A 176 2.42 9.75 4.25
CA ARG A 176 1.49 10.10 5.33
C ARG A 176 0.21 10.69 4.77
N PHE A 177 -0.89 10.42 5.44
CA PHE A 177 -2.16 11.08 5.16
C PHE A 177 -2.91 11.32 6.47
N THR A 178 -3.72 12.37 6.51
CA THR A 178 -4.62 12.64 7.63
C THR A 178 -5.99 12.07 7.30
N ALA A 179 -6.51 11.19 8.15
CA ALA A 179 -7.82 10.56 7.98
C ALA A 179 -8.95 11.56 8.29
N ASN A 180 -9.19 12.51 7.38
CA ASN A 180 -10.14 13.62 7.55
C ASN A 180 -11.35 13.55 6.60
N ASN A 181 -11.47 12.48 5.80
CA ASN A 181 -12.61 12.21 4.95
C ASN A 181 -13.28 10.88 5.38
N PRO A 182 -14.42 10.91 6.10
CA PRO A 182 -15.06 9.69 6.61
C PRO A 182 -15.64 8.84 5.47
N GLY A 183 -15.21 7.58 5.38
CA GLY A 183 -15.75 6.62 4.41
C GLY A 183 -14.86 5.38 4.24
N PRO A 184 -15.41 4.31 3.64
CA PRO A 184 -14.62 3.15 3.23
C PRO A 184 -13.96 3.44 1.88
N TRP A 185 -12.71 3.87 1.91
CA TRP A 185 -11.94 4.20 0.70
C TRP A 185 -11.08 3.03 0.26
N THR A 186 -11.12 2.71 -1.03
CA THR A 186 -10.33 1.62 -1.58
C THR A 186 -8.89 2.05 -1.82
N PHE A 187 -7.98 1.14 -1.55
CA PHE A 187 -6.56 1.29 -1.82
C PHE A 187 -6.06 0.03 -2.53
N TYR A 188 -5.68 0.18 -3.80
CA TYR A 188 -5.42 -0.98 -4.66
C TYR A 188 -4.36 -0.68 -5.71
N CYS A 189 -3.79 -1.75 -6.26
CA CYS A 189 -2.95 -1.68 -7.45
C CYS A 189 -3.82 -1.40 -8.68
N HIS A 190 -3.56 -0.30 -9.38
CA HIS A 190 -4.33 0.16 -10.54
C HIS A 190 -3.92 -0.56 -11.85
N MET A 191 -3.31 -1.74 -11.77
CA MET A 191 -3.18 -2.63 -12.92
C MET A 191 -4.41 -3.50 -13.04
N GLN A 192 -5.16 -3.28 -14.11
CA GLN A 192 -6.17 -4.24 -14.52
C GLN A 192 -5.48 -5.36 -15.29
N TRP A 193 -5.35 -6.52 -14.66
CA TRP A 193 -4.96 -7.75 -15.34
C TRP A 193 -6.21 -8.44 -15.91
N ARG A 194 -6.14 -8.82 -17.18
CA ARG A 194 -7.12 -9.70 -17.85
C ARG A 194 -6.43 -10.96 -18.30
#